data_AF-A0A0G1ULY8-F1
#
_entry.id   AF-A0A0G1ULY8-F1
#
_cell.length_a   1.000
_cell.length_b   1.000
_cell.length_c   1.000
_cell.angle_alpha   90.00
_cell.angle_beta   90.00
_cell.angle_gamma   90.00
#
_symmetry.space_group_name_H-M   'P 1'
#
loop_
_entity.id
_entity.type
_entity.pdbx_description
1 polymer ?
#
loop_
_entity_poly.entity_id
_entity_poly.type
_entity_poly.pdbx_seq_one_letter_code
_entity_poly.pdbx_strand_id
1 'polypeptide(L)'
;MNILFLTRLYWPHVGGVEKHVEKISEILKKKHEITIVCEKHDPKLFDFESRQGISIYRIPGSDKWTIWKWWLGHLQLIKQADIIHIHDVFFWFLPFRLPYWTKKVYMTFHGWEGVYPIPFKNILWRKLAEKLTRGNICVGDFISKWYGTKPDFVTYGAA
;
A
#
# COMPACT_ATOMS: atom_id res chain seq x y z
N MET A 1 -2.25 -18.19 -3.86
CA MET A 1 -2.91 -16.87 -4.01
C MET A 1 -1.86 -15.85 -4.32
N ASN A 2 -2.22 -14.88 -5.15
CA ASN A 2 -1.36 -13.78 -5.55
C ASN A 2 -1.75 -12.54 -4.74
N ILE A 3 -0.81 -12.06 -3.92
CA ILE A 3 -1.00 -10.91 -3.04
C ILE A 3 -0.17 -9.76 -3.58
N LEU A 4 -0.84 -8.65 -3.90
CA LEU A 4 -0.22 -7.43 -4.38
C LEU A 4 -0.16 -6.40 -3.25
N PHE A 5 1.04 -6.11 -2.75
CA PHE A 5 1.28 -5.04 -1.79
C PHE A 5 1.62 -3.73 -2.51
N LEU A 6 0.95 -2.65 -2.12
CA LEU A 6 1.34 -1.29 -2.51
C LEU A 6 1.90 -0.59 -1.27
N THR A 7 3.13 -0.10 -1.35
CA THR A 7 3.78 0.66 -0.27
C THR A 7 4.59 1.79 -0.90
N ARG A 8 4.71 2.93 -0.23
CA ARG A 8 5.46 4.07 -0.77
C ARG A 8 6.90 3.68 -1.07
N LEU A 9 7.58 3.08 -0.09
CA LEU A 9 8.96 2.66 -0.18
C LEU A 9 9.08 1.19 0.25
N TYR A 10 10.18 0.57 -0.16
CA TYR A 10 10.52 -0.81 0.17
C TYR A 10 12.04 -0.99 0.03
N TRP A 11 12.54 -2.21 0.22
CA TRP A 11 13.95 -2.57 0.09
C TRP A 11 14.62 -1.93 -1.15
N PRO A 12 15.85 -1.37 -1.04
CA PRO A 12 16.73 -1.30 0.13
C PRO A 12 16.42 -0.19 1.14
N HIS A 13 15.35 0.59 0.96
CA HIS A 13 14.94 1.57 1.96
C HIS A 13 14.46 0.86 3.23
N VAL A 14 14.85 1.36 4.40
CA VAL A 14 14.53 0.76 5.70
C VAL A 14 13.83 1.79 6.58
N GLY A 15 12.55 1.57 6.83
CA GLY A 15 11.72 2.31 7.78
C GLY A 15 10.71 1.40 8.47
N GLY A 16 9.75 1.98 9.19
CA GLY A 16 8.75 1.22 9.94
C GLY A 16 7.80 0.42 9.04
N VAL A 17 7.33 1.05 7.97
CA VAL A 17 6.41 0.44 6.99
C VAL A 17 7.11 -0.67 6.22
N GLU A 18 8.34 -0.42 5.79
CA GLU A 18 9.15 -1.34 5.01
C GLU A 18 9.46 -2.61 5.80
N LYS A 19 9.85 -2.46 7.08
CA LYS A 19 10.06 -3.61 7.98
C LYS A 19 8.77 -4.41 8.21
N HIS A 20 7.65 -3.72 8.37
CA HIS A 20 6.34 -4.36 8.55
C HIS A 20 5.96 -5.19 7.32
N VAL A 21 6.05 -4.60 6.12
CA VAL A 21 5.76 -5.28 4.85
C VAL A 21 6.74 -6.43 4.60
N GLU A 22 8.04 -6.25 4.88
CA GLU A 22 9.05 -7.31 4.72
C GLU A 22 8.69 -8.54 5.57
N LYS A 23 8.42 -8.36 6.87
CA LYS A 23 8.13 -9.47 7.79
C LYS A 23 6.84 -10.19 7.43
N ILE A 24 5.79 -9.45 7.08
CA ILE A 24 4.54 -10.04 6.59
C ILE A 24 4.82 -10.86 5.32
N SER A 25 5.59 -10.31 4.38
CA SER A 25 5.92 -10.97 3.12
C SER A 25 6.75 -12.23 3.35
N GLU A 26 7.70 -12.24 4.29
CA GLU A 26 8.49 -13.40 4.67
C GLU A 26 7.64 -14.56 5.23
N ILE A 27 6.58 -14.24 5.97
CA ILE A 27 5.65 -15.23 6.51
C ILE A 27 4.72 -15.74 5.41
N LEU A 28 4.11 -14.84 4.64
CA LEU A 28 3.09 -15.18 3.64
C LEU A 28 3.68 -15.88 2.40
N LYS A 29 4.92 -15.57 2.00
CA LYS A 29 5.56 -16.19 0.83
C LYS A 29 5.70 -17.70 0.93
N LYS A 30 5.60 -18.27 2.13
CA LYS A 30 5.61 -19.73 2.36
C LYS A 30 4.41 -20.44 1.75
N LYS A 31 3.31 -19.72 1.46
CA LYS A 31 2.05 -20.29 0.93
C LYS A 31 1.44 -19.48 -0.21
N HIS A 32 1.95 -18.29 -0.48
CA HIS A 32 1.36 -17.31 -1.40
C HIS A 32 2.45 -16.67 -2.27
N GLU A 33 2.07 -16.24 -3.46
CA GLU A 33 2.94 -15.45 -4.32
C GLU A 33 2.79 -13.98 -3.94
N ILE A 34 3.92 -13.32 -3.68
CA ILE A 34 3.95 -11.94 -3.20
C ILE A 34 4.56 -11.04 -4.26
N THR A 35 3.80 -10.03 -4.65
CA THR A 35 4.25 -8.94 -5.51
C THR A 35 4.17 -7.64 -4.74
N ILE A 36 5.25 -6.86 -4.76
CA ILE A 36 5.34 -5.56 -4.11
C ILE A 36 5.52 -4.50 -5.20
N VAL A 37 4.73 -3.44 -5.14
CA VAL A 37 4.90 -2.24 -5.96
C VAL A 37 5.24 -1.07 -5.05
N CYS A 38 6.35 -0.39 -5.33
CA CYS A 38 6.82 0.76 -4.55
C CYS A 38 7.44 1.87 -5.42
N GLU A 39 7.75 3.03 -4.84
CA GLU A 39 8.46 4.10 -5.54
C GLU A 39 9.94 3.75 -5.70
N LYS A 40 10.50 4.13 -6.86
CA LYS A 40 11.94 4.09 -7.12
C LYS A 40 12.61 5.30 -6.46
N HIS A 41 13.06 5.14 -5.22
CA HIS A 41 13.71 6.21 -4.46
C HIS A 41 15.16 6.48 -4.88
N ASP A 42 15.87 5.50 -5.42
CA ASP A 42 17.21 5.65 -5.98
C ASP A 42 17.18 5.27 -7.48
N PRO A 43 17.58 6.19 -8.39
CA PRO A 43 17.67 5.94 -9.82
C PRO A 43 18.51 4.70 -10.21
N LYS A 44 19.47 4.31 -9.37
CA LYS A 44 20.35 3.15 -9.60
C LYS A 44 19.66 1.80 -9.39
N LEU A 45 18.49 1.78 -8.76
CA LEU A 45 17.75 0.54 -8.55
C LEU A 45 17.17 0.02 -9.86
N PHE A 46 16.94 -1.29 -9.93
CA PHE A 46 16.21 -1.87 -11.05
C PHE A 46 14.72 -1.59 -10.92
N ASP A 47 14.05 -1.36 -12.05
CA ASP A 47 12.60 -1.16 -12.12
C ASP A 47 11.84 -2.44 -11.74
N PHE A 48 12.46 -3.60 -11.93
CA PHE A 48 11.98 -4.89 -11.47
C PHE A 48 13.13 -5.69 -10.88
N GLU A 49 12.87 -6.36 -9.76
CA GLU A 49 13.75 -7.38 -9.21
C GLU A 49 12.95 -8.51 -8.57
N SER A 50 13.53 -9.71 -8.56
CA SER A 50 13.02 -10.82 -7.75
C SER A 50 14.01 -11.08 -6.62
N ARG A 51 13.54 -10.91 -5.38
CA ARG A 51 14.37 -11.06 -4.17
C ARG A 51 13.72 -12.04 -3.22
N GLN A 52 14.43 -13.13 -2.90
CA GLN A 52 13.99 -14.14 -1.95
C GLN A 52 12.56 -14.69 -2.19
N GLY A 53 12.18 -14.85 -3.46
CA GLY A 53 10.84 -15.32 -3.87
C GLY A 53 9.75 -14.24 -3.85
N ILE A 54 10.11 -12.96 -3.72
CA ILE A 54 9.20 -11.82 -3.80
C ILE A 54 9.51 -11.03 -5.07
N SER A 55 8.49 -10.75 -5.86
CA SER A 55 8.58 -9.87 -7.03
C SER A 55 8.41 -8.42 -6.62
N ILE A 56 9.36 -7.55 -6.98
CA ILE A 56 9.37 -6.14 -6.60
C ILE A 56 9.38 -5.30 -7.87
N TYR A 57 8.38 -4.45 -8.03
CA TYR A 57 8.22 -3.49 -9.11
C TYR A 57 8.37 -2.07 -8.56
N ARG A 58 9.19 -1.25 -9.22
CA ARG A 58 9.47 0.12 -8.81
C ARG A 58 8.94 1.12 -9.82
N ILE A 59 8.12 2.04 -9.36
CA ILE A 59 7.57 3.14 -10.16
C ILE A 59 8.63 4.23 -10.27
N PRO A 60 9.02 4.69 -11.47
CA PRO A 60 10.13 5.63 -11.67
C PRO A 60 9.84 7.08 -11.23
N GLY A 61 8.73 7.34 -10.54
CA GLY A 61 8.37 8.67 -10.04
C GLY A 61 7.26 8.61 -8.98
N SER A 62 7.15 9.68 -8.19
CA SER A 62 6.21 9.82 -7.07
C SER A 62 5.01 10.71 -7.39
N ASP A 63 4.98 11.36 -8.56
CA ASP A 63 3.84 12.17 -8.96
C ASP A 63 2.68 11.30 -9.46
N LYS A 64 1.47 11.82 -9.28
CA LYS A 64 0.21 11.15 -9.58
C LYS A 64 0.11 10.65 -11.03
N TRP A 65 0.60 11.44 -12.00
CA TRP A 65 0.44 11.11 -13.41
C TRP A 65 1.40 10.00 -13.83
N THR A 66 2.65 10.06 -13.36
CA THR A 66 3.63 8.98 -13.58
C THR A 66 3.14 7.67 -13.00
N ILE A 67 2.62 7.67 -11.76
CA ILE A 67 2.09 6.48 -11.11
C ILE A 67 0.93 5.88 -11.92
N TRP A 68 -0.04 6.70 -12.31
CA TRP A 68 -1.21 6.22 -13.05
C TRP A 68 -0.85 5.73 -14.45
N LYS A 69 0.05 6.41 -15.15
CA LYS A 69 0.57 5.96 -16.46
C LYS A 69 1.31 4.64 -16.34
N TRP A 70 2.11 4.48 -15.29
CA TRP A 70 2.83 3.23 -15.01
C TRP A 70 1.84 2.06 -14.80
N TRP A 71 0.77 2.28 -14.04
CA TRP A 71 -0.28 1.27 -13.82
C TRP A 71 -0.97 0.82 -15.10
N LEU A 72 -1.18 1.72 -16.07
CA LEU A 72 -1.75 1.33 -17.37
C LEU A 72 -0.90 0.29 -18.11
N GLY A 73 0.44 0.38 -17.99
CA GLY A 73 1.36 -0.64 -18.53
C GLY A 73 1.44 -1.93 -17.70
N HIS A 74 0.98 -1.89 -16.44
CA HIS A 74 1.11 -2.98 -15.48
C HIS A 74 -0.23 -3.48 -14.93
N LEU A 75 -1.33 -3.26 -15.67
CA LEU A 75 -2.69 -3.69 -15.27
C LEU A 75 -2.76 -5.20 -14.99
N GLN A 76 -1.86 -5.98 -15.59
CA GLN A 76 -1.77 -7.42 -15.35
C GLN A 76 -1.53 -7.75 -13.86
N LEU A 77 -0.77 -6.92 -13.14
CA LEU A 77 -0.52 -7.10 -11.70
C LEU A 77 -1.83 -7.03 -10.90
N ILE A 78 -2.71 -6.08 -11.24
CA ILE A 78 -4.05 -5.95 -10.63
C ILE A 78 -4.93 -7.14 -11.00
N LYS A 79 -4.90 -7.56 -12.27
CA LYS A 79 -5.72 -8.66 -12.78
C LYS A 79 -5.36 -10.00 -12.13
N GLN A 80 -4.08 -10.28 -11.96
CA GLN A 80 -3.57 -11.53 -11.37
C GLN A 80 -3.73 -11.57 -9.84
N ALA A 81 -3.79 -10.42 -9.17
CA ALA A 81 -3.93 -10.36 -7.73
C ALA A 81 -5.30 -10.90 -7.25
N ASP A 82 -5.27 -11.83 -6.30
CA ASP A 82 -6.43 -12.27 -5.54
C ASP A 82 -6.77 -11.25 -4.43
N ILE A 83 -5.72 -10.65 -3.86
CA ILE A 83 -5.78 -9.62 -2.82
C ILE A 83 -4.85 -8.47 -3.18
N ILE A 84 -5.34 -7.25 -2.99
CA ILE A 84 -4.55 -6.01 -3.09
C ILE A 84 -4.52 -5.39 -1.71
N HIS A 85 -3.34 -5.16 -1.16
CA HIS A 85 -3.18 -4.61 0.18
C HIS A 85 -2.29 -3.36 0.14
N ILE A 86 -2.89 -2.23 0.45
CA ILE A 86 -2.31 -0.90 0.26
C ILE A 86 -1.87 -0.33 1.60
N HIS A 87 -0.66 0.23 1.66
CA HIS A 87 -0.10 0.90 2.84
C HIS A 87 0.03 2.40 2.54
N ASP A 88 -0.92 3.19 3.04
CA ASP A 88 -1.04 4.67 2.91
C ASP A 88 -1.14 5.26 1.48
N VAL A 89 -0.84 4.50 0.44
CA VAL A 89 -0.76 4.97 -0.96
C VAL A 89 -2.02 4.71 -1.78
N PHE A 90 -3.21 4.82 -1.16
CA PHE A 90 -4.49 4.51 -1.83
C PHE A 90 -4.72 5.28 -3.14
N PHE A 91 -4.21 6.51 -3.24
CA PHE A 91 -4.33 7.32 -4.45
C PHE A 91 -3.67 6.69 -5.70
N TRP A 92 -2.71 5.77 -5.53
CA TRP A 92 -2.09 5.04 -6.64
C TRP A 92 -3.12 4.15 -7.35
N PHE A 93 -4.03 3.57 -6.57
CA PHE A 93 -5.03 2.63 -7.04
C PHE A 93 -6.39 3.29 -7.36
N LEU A 94 -6.61 4.55 -6.94
CA LEU A 94 -7.92 5.21 -7.04
C LEU A 94 -8.58 5.15 -8.44
N PRO A 95 -7.89 5.45 -9.57
CA PRO A 95 -8.52 5.35 -10.90
C PRO A 95 -8.94 3.93 -11.28
N PHE A 96 -8.26 2.94 -10.71
CA PHE A 96 -8.49 1.53 -10.97
C PHE A 96 -9.52 0.94 -10.02
N ARG A 97 -9.92 1.66 -8.97
CA ARG A 97 -10.89 1.16 -8.00
C ARG A 97 -12.24 0.83 -8.64
N LEU A 98 -12.74 1.68 -9.53
CA LEU A 98 -14.05 1.48 -10.18
C LEU A 98 -14.02 0.34 -11.20
N PRO A 99 -13.07 0.27 -12.16
CA PRO A 99 -12.97 -0.89 -13.07
C PRO A 99 -12.75 -2.22 -12.36
N TYR A 100 -12.08 -2.20 -11.21
CA TYR A 100 -11.78 -3.38 -10.40
C TYR A 100 -12.62 -3.42 -9.11
N TRP A 101 -13.91 -3.05 -9.19
CA TRP A 101 -14.78 -2.94 -8.02
C TRP A 101 -14.86 -4.24 -7.19
N THR A 102 -14.81 -5.39 -7.86
CA THR A 102 -14.91 -6.73 -7.25
C THR A 102 -13.62 -7.24 -6.61
N LYS A 103 -12.47 -6.61 -6.86
CA LYS A 103 -11.19 -7.03 -6.26
C LYS A 103 -11.22 -6.84 -4.75
N LYS A 104 -10.61 -7.78 -4.03
CA LYS A 104 -10.45 -7.71 -2.56
C LYS A 104 -9.32 -6.73 -2.24
N VAL A 105 -9.69 -5.49 -1.94
CA VAL A 105 -8.74 -4.43 -1.60
C VAL A 105 -8.79 -4.14 -0.10
N TYR A 106 -7.66 -4.19 0.57
CA TYR A 106 -7.50 -3.84 1.98
C TYR A 106 -6.52 -2.69 2.14
N MET A 107 -6.70 -1.92 3.21
CA MET A 107 -5.86 -0.78 3.53
C MET A 107 -5.17 -1.00 4.87
N THR A 108 -3.89 -0.64 4.98
CA THR A 108 -3.27 -0.36 6.26
C THR A 108 -2.97 1.13 6.32
N PHE A 109 -3.38 1.74 7.42
CA PHE A 109 -3.08 3.13 7.74
C PHE A 109 -1.92 3.17 8.74
N HIS A 110 -0.78 3.71 8.31
CA HIS A 110 0.30 4.09 9.21
C HIS A 110 0.15 5.59 9.57
N GLY A 111 0.72 6.00 10.69
CA GLY A 111 0.39 7.25 11.39
C GLY A 111 0.72 8.57 10.69
N TRP A 112 1.02 9.57 11.52
CA TRP A 112 0.77 11.00 11.28
C TRP A 112 1.61 11.69 10.18
N GLU A 113 0.94 12.57 9.41
CA GLU A 113 1.44 13.28 8.22
C GLU A 113 2.14 14.64 8.54
N GLY A 114 2.64 14.80 9.77
CA GLY A 114 3.59 15.85 10.15
C GLY A 114 3.05 17.26 10.45
N VAL A 115 1.77 17.58 10.20
CA VAL A 115 1.24 18.97 10.31
C VAL A 115 0.00 19.06 11.20
N TYR A 116 0.14 19.53 12.45
CA TYR A 116 -0.97 19.65 13.42
C TYR A 116 -1.55 21.07 13.48
N PRO A 117 -2.89 21.26 13.56
CA PRO A 117 -3.96 20.25 13.60
C PRO A 117 -4.16 19.53 12.26
N ILE A 118 -4.82 18.37 12.29
CA ILE A 118 -4.95 17.53 11.09
C ILE A 118 -5.67 18.28 9.97
N PRO A 119 -5.05 18.45 8.78
CA PRO A 119 -5.74 19.06 7.66
C PRO A 119 -6.98 18.25 7.29
N PHE A 120 -8.12 18.94 7.17
CA PHE A 120 -9.40 18.30 6.85
C PHE A 120 -9.34 17.45 5.57
N LYS A 121 -8.55 17.88 4.57
CA LYS A 121 -8.31 17.13 3.34
C LYS A 121 -7.77 15.72 3.60
N ASN A 122 -6.91 15.55 4.61
CA ASN A 122 -6.29 14.26 4.94
C ASN A 122 -7.31 13.34 5.63
N ILE A 123 -8.17 13.90 6.49
CA ILE A 123 -9.30 13.19 7.10
C ILE A 123 -10.26 12.70 6.00
N LEU A 124 -10.65 13.58 5.09
CA LEU A 124 -11.53 13.23 3.98
C LEU A 124 -10.92 12.14 3.09
N TRP A 125 -9.61 12.22 2.82
CA TRP A 125 -8.93 11.22 2.02
C TRP A 125 -8.92 9.84 2.66
N ARG A 126 -8.60 9.77 3.96
CA ARG A 126 -8.65 8.51 4.71
C ARG A 126 -10.07 7.95 4.76
N LYS A 127 -11.08 8.80 4.95
CA LYS A 127 -12.49 8.40 4.90
C LYS A 127 -12.93 7.87 3.54
N LEU A 128 -12.41 8.42 2.46
CA LEU A 128 -12.67 7.86 1.14
C LEU A 128 -12.00 6.48 0.99
N ALA A 129 -10.72 6.36 1.37
CA ALA A 129 -10.00 5.08 1.29
C ALA A 129 -10.67 3.99 2.15
N GLU A 130 -11.12 4.33 3.36
CA GLU A 130 -11.93 3.45 4.23
C GLU A 130 -13.18 2.93 3.50
N LYS A 131 -13.98 3.84 2.91
CA LYS A 131 -15.22 3.45 2.22
C LYS A 131 -14.99 2.65 0.95
N LEU A 132 -13.89 2.90 0.25
CA LEU A 132 -13.58 2.26 -1.01
C LEU A 132 -12.81 0.96 -0.84
N THR A 133 -12.42 0.57 0.37
CA THR A 133 -11.74 -0.71 0.63
C THR A 133 -12.69 -1.67 1.34
N ARG A 134 -12.40 -2.97 1.26
CA ARG A 134 -13.23 -4.03 1.88
C ARG A 134 -12.99 -4.13 3.39
N GLY A 135 -11.83 -3.66 3.83
CA GLY A 135 -11.48 -3.54 5.23
C GLY A 135 -10.16 -2.82 5.40
N ASN A 136 -9.88 -2.38 6.62
CA ASN A 136 -8.73 -1.60 6.96
C ASN A 136 -8.12 -1.97 8.32
N ILE A 137 -6.79 -1.87 8.39
CA ILE A 137 -5.98 -2.07 9.58
C ILE A 137 -5.41 -0.72 9.97
N CYS A 138 -5.61 -0.30 11.22
CA CYS A 138 -4.97 0.91 11.75
C CYS A 138 -3.79 0.54 12.64
N VAL A 139 -2.63 1.16 12.41
CA VAL A 139 -1.48 1.01 13.31
C VAL A 139 -1.62 2.01 14.45
N GLY A 140 -2.26 1.56 15.53
CA GLY A 140 -2.57 2.31 16.73
C GLY A 140 -4.00 2.90 16.76
N ASP A 141 -4.62 2.85 17.94
CA ASP A 141 -5.99 3.33 18.17
C ASP A 141 -6.16 4.85 18.03
N PHE A 142 -5.06 5.60 18.09
CA PHE A 142 -5.08 7.05 17.90
C PHE A 142 -5.62 7.44 16.51
N ILE A 143 -5.49 6.58 15.50
CA ILE A 143 -6.01 6.86 14.15
C ILE A 143 -7.53 7.00 14.18
N SER A 144 -8.23 6.14 14.94
CA SER A 144 -9.68 6.24 15.11
C SER A 144 -10.06 7.56 15.79
N LYS A 145 -9.31 7.98 16.81
CA LYS A 145 -9.57 9.22 17.55
C LYS A 145 -9.38 10.46 16.68
N TRP A 146 -8.28 10.55 15.94
CA TRP A 146 -7.86 11.79 15.28
C TRP A 146 -8.33 11.92 13.83
N TYR A 147 -8.43 10.81 13.11
CA TYR A 147 -8.91 10.79 11.72
C TYR A 147 -10.35 10.32 11.59
N GLY A 148 -10.95 9.85 12.70
CA GLY A 148 -12.30 9.29 12.71
C GLY A 148 -12.43 7.96 11.98
N THR A 149 -11.33 7.38 11.47
CA THR A 149 -11.32 6.11 10.72
C THR A 149 -11.90 4.99 11.58
N LYS A 150 -12.75 4.13 11.00
CA LYS A 150 -13.29 2.96 11.71
C LYS A 150 -12.44 1.72 11.38
N PRO A 151 -11.53 1.29 12.26
CA PRO A 151 -10.68 0.13 11.99
C PRO A 151 -11.48 -1.18 12.03
N ASP A 152 -11.22 -2.08 11.10
CA ASP A 152 -11.64 -3.48 11.23
C ASP A 152 -10.70 -4.23 12.19
N PHE A 153 -9.41 -3.87 12.15
CA PHE A 153 -8.40 -4.34 13.08
C PHE A 153 -7.46 -3.21 13.49
N VAL A 154 -6.94 -3.31 14.71
CA VAL A 154 -5.92 -2.40 15.24
C VAL A 154 -4.70 -3.22 15.57
N THR A 155 -3.53 -2.77 15.10
CA THR A 155 -2.24 -3.36 15.45
C THR A 155 -1.40 -2.35 16.21
N TYR A 156 -0.62 -2.85 17.17
CA TYR A 156 0.24 -2.04 18.01
C TYR A 156 1.70 -2.38 17.69
N GLY A 157 2.29 -1.62 16.77
CA GLY A 157 3.71 -1.71 16.41
C GLY A 157 3.99 -1.96 14.93
N ALA A 158 5.24 -1.71 14.54
CA ALA A 158 5.82 -2.05 13.23
C ALA A 158 6.51 -3.43 13.29
N ALA A 159 5.96 -4.35 14.09
CA ALA A 159 6.59 -5.59 14.48
C ALA A 159 6.41 -6.71 13.47
#